data_AF-A0A963K2Z0-F1
#
_entry.id   AF-A0A963K2Z0-F1
#
_cell.length_a   1.000
_cell.length_b   1.000
_cell.length_c   1.000
_cell.angle_alpha   90.00
_cell.angle_beta   90.00
_cell.angle_gamma   90.00
#
_symmetry.space_group_name_H-M   'P 1'
#
loop_
_entity.id
_entity.type
_entity.pdbx_description
1 polymer ?
#
loop_
_entity_poly.entity_id
_entity_poly.type
_entity_poly.pdbx_seq_one_letter_code
_entity_poly.pdbx_strand_id
1 'polypeptide(L)' 'MSEKRDAIEVADQKLQRGDGGEYHQIAGGDGEVLTTNQGVPVSDDQNSLRIGPRGPLAMEDFHFREKLFHFDHER' A
#
# COMPACT_ATOMS: atom_id res chain seq x y z
N MET A 1 -21.09 -7.69 -3.97
CA MET A 1 -20.24 -8.55 -4.81
C MET A 1 -18.86 -8.54 -4.17
N SER A 2 -18.43 -9.65 -3.57
CA SER A 2 -17.08 -9.78 -3.05
C SER A 2 -16.26 -10.49 -4.13
N GLU A 3 -15.60 -9.71 -4.97
CA GLU A 3 -14.72 -10.23 -6.02
C GLU A 3 -13.45 -10.83 -5.42
N LYS A 4 -13.04 -11.98 -5.98
CA LYS A 4 -11.96 -12.83 -5.47
C LYS A 4 -10.64 -12.25 -5.98
N ARG A 5 -9.77 -11.82 -5.07
CA ARG A 5 -8.39 -11.42 -5.37
C ARG A 5 -7.52 -12.67 -5.50
N ASP A 6 -6.74 -12.74 -6.56
CA ASP A 6 -5.79 -13.83 -6.78
C ASP A 6 -4.47 -13.54 -6.07
N ALA A 7 -3.99 -14.50 -5.28
CA ALA A 7 -2.67 -14.44 -4.66
C ALA A 7 -1.59 -14.86 -5.67
N ILE A 8 -0.53 -14.05 -5.78
CA ILE A 8 0.57 -14.25 -6.72
C ILE A 8 1.90 -14.15 -5.95
N GLU A 9 2.81 -15.07 -6.21
CA GLU A 9 4.19 -14.99 -5.71
C GLU A 9 5.07 -14.28 -6.74
N VAL A 10 5.69 -13.17 -6.33
CA VAL A 10 6.66 -12.40 -7.12
C VAL A 10 7.97 -12.38 -6.34
N ALA A 11 8.99 -13.07 -6.86
CA ALA A 11 10.23 -13.34 -6.13
C ALA A 11 9.93 -13.93 -4.74
N ASP A 12 10.29 -13.24 -3.67
CA ASP A 12 10.11 -13.69 -2.28
C ASP A 12 8.82 -13.13 -1.62
N GLN A 13 7.98 -12.41 -2.37
CA GLN A 13 6.81 -11.72 -1.83
C GLN A 13 5.49 -12.32 -2.34
N LYS A 14 4.57 -12.63 -1.42
CA LYS A 14 3.18 -12.95 -1.73
C LYS A 14 2.39 -11.64 -1.88
N LEU A 15 1.95 -11.34 -3.09
CA LEU A 15 1.20 -10.14 -3.46
C LEU A 15 -0.22 -10.53 -3.90
N GLN A 16 -1.19 -9.62 -3.76
CA GLN A 16 -2.52 -9.82 -4.36
C GLN A 16 -2.61 -9.06 -5.68
N ARG A 17 -3.16 -9.69 -6.72
CA ARG A 17 -3.42 -9.00 -7.99
C ARG A 17 -4.82 -8.40 -7.99
N GLY A 18 -4.90 -7.10 -8.28
CA GLY A 18 -6.15 -6.36 -8.47
C GLY A 18 -6.70 -6.50 -9.88
N ASP A 19 -7.93 -6.00 -10.08
CA ASP A 19 -8.70 -6.16 -11.33
C ASP A 19 -8.05 -5.46 -12.53
N GLY A 20 -7.31 -4.36 -12.29
CA GLY A 20 -6.55 -3.66 -13.32
C GLY A 20 -5.21 -4.33 -13.67
N GLY A 21 -4.90 -5.45 -13.02
CA GLY A 21 -3.64 -6.17 -13.17
C GLY A 21 -2.50 -5.65 -12.29
N GLU A 22 -2.76 -4.67 -11.43
CA GLU A 22 -1.80 -4.14 -10.48
C GLU A 22 -1.56 -5.10 -9.30
N TYR A 23 -0.36 -5.04 -8.72
CA TYR A 23 -0.01 -5.80 -7.52
C TYR A 23 -0.26 -4.97 -6.28
N HIS A 24 -0.88 -5.56 -5.28
CA HIS A 24 -1.15 -4.96 -3.97
C HIS A 24 -0.30 -5.70 -2.94
N GLN A 25 0.56 -4.94 -2.26
CA GLN A 25 1.30 -5.44 -1.12
C GLN A 25 0.43 -5.25 0.12
N ILE A 26 0.21 -6.31 0.89
CA ILE A 26 -0.67 -6.31 2.05
C ILE A 26 0.12 -6.76 3.28
N ALA A 27 -0.01 -6.03 4.39
CA ALA A 27 0.52 -6.45 5.67
C ALA A 27 -0.15 -7.77 6.12
N GLY A 28 0.65 -8.81 6.40
CA GLY A 28 0.16 -10.08 6.97
C GLY A 28 0.62 -11.38 6.28
N GLY A 29 1.55 -11.32 5.32
CA GLY A 29 2.21 -12.52 4.76
C GLY A 29 3.37 -13.02 5.62
N ASP A 30 4.04 -14.10 5.17
CA ASP A 30 5.25 -14.67 5.81
C ASP A 30 6.53 -13.80 5.62
N GLY A 31 6.40 -12.67 4.93
CA GLY A 31 7.50 -11.76 4.60
C GLY A 31 7.62 -10.56 5.56
N GLU A 32 8.67 -9.77 5.37
CA GLU A 32 8.88 -8.55 6.15
C GLU A 32 7.73 -7.56 5.91
N VAL A 33 7.13 -7.07 7.01
CA VAL A 33 5.99 -6.17 6.96
C VAL A 33 6.50 -4.76 6.75
N LEU A 34 6.06 -4.11 5.67
CA LEU A 34 6.32 -2.69 5.46
C LEU A 34 5.66 -1.89 6.60
N THR A 35 6.42 -1.02 7.24
CA THR A 35 5.94 -0.16 8.31
C THR A 35 6.22 1.31 8.05
N THR A 36 5.45 2.19 8.70
CA THR A 36 5.81 3.59 8.85
C THR A 36 7.05 3.75 9.75
N ASN A 37 7.58 4.96 9.86
CA ASN A 37 8.72 5.28 10.72
C ASN A 37 8.45 5.02 12.21
N GLN A 38 7.18 4.99 12.62
CA GLN A 38 6.76 4.66 13.99
C GLN A 38 6.44 3.16 14.16
N GLY A 39 6.73 2.33 13.16
CA GLY A 39 6.51 0.88 13.21
C GLY A 39 5.06 0.46 12.98
N VAL A 40 4.20 1.36 12.47
CA VAL A 40 2.81 1.01 12.16
C VAL A 40 2.77 0.21 10.85
N PRO A 41 2.15 -0.98 10.79
CA PRO A 41 2.03 -1.75 9.55
C PRO A 41 1.29 -0.98 8.46
N VAL A 42 1.86 -0.99 7.25
CA VAL A 42 1.27 -0.38 6.05
C VAL A 42 0.41 -1.42 5.35
N SER A 43 -0.90 -1.16 5.25
CA SER A 43 -1.84 -2.10 4.64
C SER A 43 -1.79 -2.12 3.12
N ASP A 44 -1.50 -0.98 2.49
CA ASP A 44 -1.38 -0.80 1.03
C ASP A 44 -0.47 0.40 0.77
N ASP A 45 0.60 0.18 0.00
CA ASP A 45 1.59 1.21 -0.37
C ASP A 45 1.49 1.63 -1.85
N GLN A 46 0.56 1.03 -2.60
CA GLN A 46 0.36 1.27 -4.03
C GLN A 46 -0.78 2.24 -4.30
N ASN A 47 -1.67 2.44 -3.33
CA ASN A 47 -2.79 3.36 -3.42
C ASN A 47 -2.78 4.39 -2.29
N SER A 48 -3.17 5.62 -2.60
CA SER A 48 -3.43 6.65 -1.59
C SER A 48 -4.89 6.61 -1.15
N LEU A 49 -5.14 7.01 0.09
CA LEU A 49 -6.48 7.22 0.60
C LEU A 49 -7.12 8.47 -0.02
N ARG A 50 -8.34 8.30 -0.56
CA ARG A 50 -9.07 9.32 -1.33
C ARG A 50 -10.54 9.37 -0.94
N ILE A 51 -11.16 10.54 -1.13
CA ILE A 51 -12.62 10.70 -0.96
C ILE A 51 -13.34 10.16 -2.21
N GLY A 52 -13.46 8.84 -2.29
CA GLY A 52 -14.04 8.11 -3.42
C GLY A 52 -13.00 7.70 -4.48
N PRO A 53 -13.34 6.77 -5.41
CA PRO A 53 -12.37 6.12 -6.29
C PRO A 53 -11.56 7.05 -7.20
N ARG A 54 -12.14 8.18 -7.61
CA ARG A 54 -11.49 9.22 -8.42
C ARG A 54 -11.55 10.59 -7.74
N GLY A 55 -11.71 10.60 -6.42
CA GLY A 55 -11.80 11.81 -5.64
C GLY A 55 -10.43 12.38 -5.25
N PRO A 56 -10.43 13.51 -4.53
CA PRO A 56 -9.20 14.12 -4.02
C PRO A 56 -8.53 13.24 -2.96
N LEU A 57 -7.22 13.43 -2.79
CA LEU A 57 -6.43 12.82 -1.71
C LEU A 57 -6.94 13.29 -0.34
N ALA A 58 -7.08 12.36 0.59
CA ALA A 58 -7.49 12.66 1.95
C ALA A 58 -6.29 13.14 2.78
N MET A 59 -6.45 14.21 3.55
CA MET A 59 -5.38 14.73 4.43
C MET A 59 -5.05 13.78 5.58
N GLU A 60 -5.96 12.87 5.91
CA GLU A 60 -5.76 11.85 6.94
C GLU A 60 -4.81 10.72 6.51
N ASP A 61 -4.42 10.66 5.23
CA ASP A 61 -3.41 9.72 4.74
C ASP A 61 -2.02 10.09 5.28
N PHE A 62 -1.71 9.62 6.49
CA PHE A 62 -0.46 9.92 7.18
C PHE A 62 0.72 9.15 6.60
N HIS A 63 0.51 7.90 6.16
CA HIS A 63 1.55 7.07 5.55
C HIS A 63 2.07 7.71 4.26
N PHE A 64 1.16 8.11 3.36
CA PHE A 64 1.54 8.80 2.13
C PHE A 64 2.33 10.09 2.40
N ARG A 65 1.84 10.92 3.32
CA ARG A 65 2.50 12.19 3.66
C ARG A 65 3.88 11.97 4.26
N GLU A 66 4.02 11.02 5.18
CA GLU A 66 5.30 10.68 5.78
C GLU A 66 6.31 10.23 4.72
N LYS A 67 5.92 9.30 3.84
CA LYS A 67 6.79 8.78 2.78
C LYS A 67 7.25 9.89 1.83
N LEU A 68 6.34 10.79 1.44
CA LEU A 68 6.66 11.92 0.59
C LEU A 68 7.60 12.91 1.27
N PHE A 69 7.35 13.25 2.54
CA PHE A 69 8.23 14.15 3.30
C PHE A 69 9.62 13.55 3.50
N HIS A 70 9.72 12.25 3.76
CA HIS A 70 11.00 11.57 3.87
C HIS A 70 11.78 11.66 2.56
N PHE A 71 11.12 11.33 1.44
CA PHE A 71 11.71 11.41 0.10
C PHE A 71 12.21 12.81 -0.24
N ASP A 72 11.42 13.85 0.06
CA ASP A 72 11.78 15.24 -0.20
C ASP A 72 13.06 15.69 0.54
N HIS A 73 13.42 14.98 1.62
CA HIS A 73 14.58 15.26 2.47
C HIS A 73 15.68 14.20 2.38
N GLU A 74 15.75 13.43 1.30
CA GLU A 74 16.77 12.38 1.13
C GLU A 74 18.19 12.90 0.82
N ARG A 75 18.36 14.20 0.50
CA ARG A 75 19.65 14.79 0.13
C ARG A 75 20.06 15.99 0.97
#